data_AF-A0A1G5YZR6-F1
#
_entry.id   AF-A0A1G5YZR6-F1
#
_cell.length_a   1.000
_cell.length_b   1.000
_cell.length_c   1.000
_cell.angle_alpha   90.00
_cell.angle_beta   90.00
_cell.angle_gamma   90.00
#
_symmetry.space_group_name_H-M   'P 1'
#
loop_
_entity.id
_entity.type
_entity.pdbx_description
1 polymer ?
#
loop_
_entity_poly.entity_id
_entity_poly.type
_entity_poly.pdbx_seq_one_letter_code
_entity_poly.pdbx_strand_id
1 'polypeptide(L)'
;MEKVLNSKESLALITSMIREAKKEAAGDGSFQLLLWGWVVAFCNLGHFTLAKAGFEQPYIIWLLIVPAIIWSFAHEWNNRKKSRIKTHLDQFLGQLWIGVFAAMCIVLAFMPALDFRHNPIMLLLAAVGVFATGSIIRVKMVQAGGMILAFGAIIAFLLPVNDQYLAGGIAMILGYLVPGYYLKNQKS
;
A
#
# COMPACT_ATOMS: atom_id res chain seq x y z
N MET A 1 -9.98 43.92 -16.86
CA MET A 1 -11.07 43.98 -15.86
C MET A 1 -10.96 42.75 -14.98
N GLU A 2 -10.44 42.91 -13.76
CA GLU A 2 -10.42 41.84 -12.77
C GLU A 2 -11.86 41.56 -12.31
N LYS A 3 -12.33 40.31 -12.47
CA LYS A 3 -13.63 39.89 -11.94
C LYS A 3 -13.54 39.86 -10.42
N VAL A 4 -14.20 40.81 -9.76
CA VAL A 4 -14.40 40.77 -8.29
C VAL A 4 -15.33 39.60 -7.99
N LEU A 5 -14.76 38.47 -7.58
CA LEU A 5 -15.53 37.30 -7.19
C LEU A 5 -16.37 37.62 -5.95
N ASN A 6 -17.68 37.39 -6.04
CA ASN A 6 -18.58 37.48 -4.89
C ASN A 6 -18.11 36.47 -3.81
N SER A 7 -18.19 36.78 -2.52
CA SER A 7 -17.71 35.92 -1.42
C SER A 7 -18.21 34.48 -1.52
N LYS A 8 -19.41 34.25 -2.08
CA LYS A 8 -19.95 32.91 -2.37
C LYS A 8 -19.20 32.17 -3.49
N GLU A 9 -18.81 32.86 -4.55
CA GLU A 9 -18.04 32.28 -5.68
C GLU A 9 -16.61 31.97 -5.27
N SER A 10 -15.96 32.85 -4.49
CA SER A 10 -14.62 32.58 -3.92
C SER A 10 -14.64 31.39 -2.97
N LEU A 11 -15.65 31.29 -2.10
CA LEU A 11 -15.81 30.14 -1.20
C LEU A 11 -16.10 28.85 -1.98
N ALA A 12 -16.93 28.92 -3.03
CA ALA A 12 -17.21 27.79 -3.91
C ALA A 12 -15.94 27.33 -4.65
N LEU A 13 -15.12 28.28 -5.12
CA LEU A 13 -13.85 28.01 -5.80
C LEU A 13 -12.80 27.39 -4.85
N ILE A 14 -12.67 27.92 -3.62
CA ILE A 14 -11.80 27.33 -2.59
C ILE A 14 -12.28 25.91 -2.25
N THR A 15 -13.59 25.72 -2.09
CA THR A 15 -14.18 24.40 -1.80
C THR A 15 -13.97 23.42 -2.94
N SER A 16 -14.09 23.86 -4.19
CA SER A 16 -13.84 23.01 -5.36
C SER A 16 -12.37 22.64 -5.45
N MET A 17 -11.43 23.58 -5.22
CA MET A 17 -9.99 23.28 -5.19
C MET A 17 -9.61 22.30 -4.08
N ILE A 18 -10.17 22.45 -2.87
CA ILE A 18 -9.96 21.50 -1.76
C ILE A 18 -10.52 20.12 -2.10
N ARG A 19 -11.70 20.06 -2.72
CA ARG A 19 -12.33 18.81 -3.14
C ARG A 19 -11.53 18.10 -4.23
N GLU A 20 -11.00 18.86 -5.18
CA GLU A 20 -10.21 18.34 -6.30
C GLU A 20 -8.85 17.83 -5.81
N ALA A 21 -8.17 18.57 -4.94
CA ALA A 21 -6.94 18.14 -4.28
C ALA A 21 -7.14 16.84 -3.46
N LYS A 22 -8.26 16.73 -2.72
CA LYS A 22 -8.61 15.48 -2.03
C LYS A 22 -8.87 14.33 -2.99
N LYS A 23 -9.53 14.58 -4.13
CA LYS A 23 -9.86 13.57 -5.14
C LYS A 23 -8.61 13.05 -5.85
N GLU A 24 -7.65 13.93 -6.12
CA GLU A 24 -6.37 13.59 -6.73
C GLU A 24 -5.51 12.75 -5.76
N ALA A 25 -5.38 13.19 -4.51
CA ALA A 25 -4.67 12.44 -3.46
C ALA A 25 -5.27 11.05 -3.18
N ALA A 26 -6.61 10.94 -3.20
CA ALA A 26 -7.30 9.65 -3.07
C ALA A 26 -7.11 8.74 -4.29
N GLY A 27 -7.04 9.33 -5.50
CA GLY A 27 -6.86 8.60 -6.75
C GLY A 27 -5.50 7.91 -6.86
N ASP A 28 -4.44 8.60 -6.48
CA ASP A 28 -3.07 8.08 -6.51
C ASP A 28 -2.84 7.02 -5.41
N GLY A 29 -3.35 7.29 -4.20
CA GLY A 29 -3.31 6.33 -3.09
C GLY A 29 -4.11 5.05 -3.37
N SER A 30 -5.25 5.14 -4.06
CA SER A 30 -6.06 3.98 -4.46
C SER A 30 -5.30 3.06 -5.40
N PHE A 31 -4.65 3.62 -6.43
CA PHE A 31 -3.90 2.83 -7.41
C PHE A 31 -2.77 2.04 -6.76
N GLN A 32 -1.98 2.70 -5.91
CA GLN A 32 -0.85 2.06 -5.24
C GLN A 32 -1.31 0.95 -4.27
N LEU A 33 -2.36 1.19 -3.49
CA LEU A 33 -2.92 0.16 -2.60
C LEU A 33 -3.47 -1.05 -3.37
N LEU A 34 -4.16 -0.83 -4.49
CA LEU A 34 -4.69 -1.91 -5.31
C LEU A 34 -3.58 -2.71 -6.00
N LEU A 35 -2.58 -2.04 -6.57
CA LEU A 35 -1.46 -2.70 -7.24
C LEU A 35 -0.69 -3.59 -6.26
N TRP A 36 -0.22 -3.02 -5.16
CA TRP A 36 0.57 -3.77 -4.16
C TRP A 36 -0.27 -4.82 -3.45
N GLY A 37 -1.53 -4.53 -3.16
CA GLY A 37 -2.43 -5.49 -2.56
C GLY A 37 -2.62 -6.73 -3.43
N TRP A 38 -2.91 -6.57 -4.72
CA TRP A 38 -3.09 -7.71 -5.64
C TRP A 38 -1.79 -8.48 -5.83
N VAL A 39 -0.69 -7.80 -6.15
CA VAL A 39 0.60 -8.44 -6.43
C VAL A 39 1.06 -9.25 -5.22
N VAL A 40 1.05 -8.66 -4.02
CA VAL A 40 1.54 -9.34 -2.81
C VAL A 40 0.57 -10.42 -2.34
N ALA A 41 -0.74 -10.26 -2.55
CA ALA A 41 -1.71 -11.34 -2.30
C ALA A 41 -1.47 -12.54 -3.22
N PHE A 42 -1.26 -12.31 -4.52
CA PHE A 42 -0.92 -13.38 -5.47
C PHE A 42 0.42 -14.03 -5.15
N CYS A 43 1.44 -13.26 -4.79
CA CYS A 43 2.73 -13.82 -4.37
C CYS A 43 2.58 -14.71 -3.13
N ASN A 44 1.86 -14.25 -2.12
CA ASN A 44 1.64 -15.02 -0.88
C ASN A 44 0.83 -16.30 -1.13
N LEU A 45 -0.33 -16.18 -1.77
CA LEU A 45 -1.19 -17.33 -2.05
C LEU A 45 -0.53 -18.31 -3.02
N GLY A 46 0.15 -17.79 -4.05
CA GLY A 46 0.92 -18.59 -5.00
C GLY A 46 2.07 -19.32 -4.33
N HIS A 47 2.83 -18.65 -3.46
CA HIS A 47 3.92 -19.29 -2.72
C HIS A 47 3.39 -20.42 -1.85
N PHE A 48 2.26 -20.21 -1.17
CA PHE A 48 1.60 -21.24 -0.36
C PHE A 48 1.15 -22.45 -1.20
N THR A 49 0.50 -22.21 -2.35
CA THR A 49 -0.01 -23.30 -3.20
C THR A 49 1.13 -24.09 -3.84
N LEU A 50 2.19 -23.42 -4.33
CA LEU A 50 3.37 -24.10 -4.88
C LEU A 50 4.12 -24.88 -3.80
N ALA A 51 4.27 -24.31 -2.60
CA ALA A 51 4.89 -25.01 -1.47
C ALA A 51 4.10 -26.27 -1.08
N LYS A 52 2.77 -26.19 -1.04
CA LYS A 52 1.91 -27.36 -0.78
C LYS A 52 1.92 -28.39 -1.91
N ALA A 53 2.10 -27.95 -3.16
CA ALA A 53 2.20 -28.84 -4.32
C ALA A 53 3.55 -29.59 -4.40
N GLY A 54 4.49 -29.33 -3.47
CA GLY A 54 5.80 -29.98 -3.45
C GLY A 54 6.75 -29.46 -4.53
N PHE A 55 6.50 -28.25 -5.06
CA PHE A 55 7.38 -27.63 -6.05
C PHE A 55 8.72 -27.25 -5.40
N GLU A 56 9.84 -27.60 -6.03
CA GLU A 56 11.18 -27.38 -5.45
C GLU A 56 11.53 -25.89 -5.28
N GLN A 57 10.87 -25.00 -6.02
CA GLN A 57 11.17 -23.56 -6.06
C GLN A 57 9.92 -22.67 -5.97
N PRO A 58 9.19 -22.64 -4.83
CA PRO A 58 7.98 -21.82 -4.68
C PRO A 58 8.26 -20.30 -4.77
N TYR A 59 9.52 -19.90 -4.56
CA TYR A 59 9.95 -18.50 -4.60
C TYR A 59 9.84 -17.85 -5.98
N ILE A 60 9.70 -18.63 -7.06
CA ILE A 60 9.60 -18.09 -8.43
C ILE A 60 8.41 -17.14 -8.61
N ILE A 61 7.35 -17.32 -7.82
CA ILE A 61 6.16 -16.45 -7.83
C ILE A 61 6.51 -15.00 -7.45
N TRP A 62 7.56 -14.79 -6.64
CA TRP A 62 8.00 -13.48 -6.20
C TRP A 62 8.62 -12.64 -7.33
N LEU A 63 8.94 -13.25 -8.48
CA LEU A 63 9.33 -12.51 -9.69
C LEU A 63 8.24 -11.57 -10.19
N LEU A 64 6.97 -11.79 -9.81
CA LEU A 64 5.86 -10.87 -10.10
C LEU A 64 6.03 -9.49 -9.44
N ILE A 65 6.89 -9.35 -8.44
CA ILE A 65 7.22 -8.05 -7.84
C ILE A 65 7.98 -7.15 -8.82
N VAL A 66 8.84 -7.71 -9.68
CA VAL A 66 9.64 -6.93 -10.63
C VAL A 66 8.77 -6.08 -11.57
N PRO A 67 7.80 -6.64 -12.31
CA PRO A 67 6.92 -5.83 -13.15
C PRO A 67 6.04 -4.87 -12.33
N ALA A 68 5.67 -5.23 -11.10
CA ALA A 68 4.90 -4.36 -10.22
C ALA A 68 5.69 -3.11 -9.80
N ILE A 69 6.97 -3.26 -9.48
CA ILE A 69 7.88 -2.14 -9.19
C ILE A 69 7.96 -1.23 -10.42
N ILE A 70 8.23 -1.79 -11.61
CA ILE A 70 8.32 -1.03 -12.86
C ILE A 70 7.03 -0.24 -13.10
N TRP A 71 5.87 -0.87 -12.94
CA TRP A 71 4.57 -0.20 -13.10
C TRP A 71 4.37 0.90 -12.06
N SER A 72 4.66 0.62 -10.79
CA SER A 72 4.51 1.59 -9.70
C SER A 72 5.37 2.84 -9.96
N PHE A 73 6.62 2.66 -10.39
CA PHE A 73 7.51 3.78 -10.75
C PHE A 73 7.03 4.53 -12.00
N ALA A 74 6.57 3.83 -13.04
CA ALA A 74 6.06 4.46 -14.25
C ALA A 74 4.81 5.31 -13.97
N HIS A 75 3.90 4.80 -13.13
CA HIS A 75 2.69 5.52 -12.71
C HIS A 75 3.05 6.77 -11.89
N GLU A 76 3.88 6.59 -10.86
CA GLU A 76 4.38 7.67 -10.01
C GLU A 76 5.11 8.76 -10.82
N TRP A 77 5.94 8.37 -11.80
CA TRP A 77 6.62 9.31 -12.69
C TRP A 77 5.65 10.12 -13.55
N ASN A 78 4.59 9.48 -14.06
CA ASN A 78 3.60 10.15 -14.88
C ASN A 78 2.72 11.10 -14.05
N ASN A 79 2.40 10.73 -12.80
CA ASN A 79 1.63 11.58 -11.89
C ASN A 79 2.46 12.77 -11.40
N ARG A 80 3.75 12.59 -11.15
CA ARG A 80 4.68 13.71 -10.84
C ARG A 80 4.76 14.77 -11.93
N LYS A 81 4.52 14.41 -13.19
CA LYS A 81 4.44 15.36 -14.30
C LYS A 81 3.11 16.12 -14.36
N LYS A 82 2.05 15.58 -13.77
CA LYS A 82 0.69 16.15 -13.77
C LYS A 82 0.40 16.97 -12.51
N SER A 83 0.87 16.52 -11.35
CA SER A 83 0.71 17.24 -10.09
C SER A 83 1.69 18.41 -10.02
N ARG A 84 1.15 19.64 -10.14
CA ARG A 84 1.93 20.88 -10.21
C ARG A 84 2.43 21.36 -8.84
N ILE A 85 2.00 20.73 -7.75
CA ILE A 85 2.38 21.10 -6.37
C ILE A 85 2.57 19.83 -5.55
N LYS A 86 3.83 19.45 -5.30
CA LYS A 86 4.14 18.43 -4.29
C LYS A 86 3.80 19.01 -2.92
N THR A 87 2.81 18.43 -2.24
CA THR A 87 2.50 18.89 -0.89
C THR A 87 3.56 18.39 0.09
N HIS A 88 3.71 19.06 1.23
CA HIS A 88 4.57 18.58 2.33
C HIS A 88 4.16 17.16 2.78
N LEU A 89 2.89 16.79 2.61
CA LEU A 89 2.37 15.46 2.95
C LEU A 89 2.88 14.39 1.98
N ASP A 90 2.94 14.67 0.68
CA ASP A 90 3.44 13.71 -0.32
C ASP A 90 4.92 13.40 -0.12
N GLN A 91 5.71 14.41 0.24
CA GLN A 91 7.13 14.24 0.57
C GLN A 91 7.31 13.36 1.82
N PHE A 92 6.53 13.62 2.86
CA PHE A 92 6.56 12.84 4.09
C PHE A 92 6.14 11.38 3.84
N LEU A 93 5.07 11.14 3.09
CA LEU A 93 4.63 9.79 2.72
C LEU A 93 5.69 9.05 1.91
N GLY A 94 6.34 9.72 0.97
CA GLY A 94 7.45 9.15 0.21
C GLY A 94 8.63 8.75 1.10
N GLN A 95 9.04 9.62 2.02
CA GLN A 95 10.12 9.32 2.98
C GLN A 95 9.75 8.16 3.93
N LEU A 96 8.50 8.13 4.38
CA LEU A 96 7.98 7.04 5.20
C LEU A 96 8.06 5.70 4.46
N TRP A 97 7.65 5.64 3.20
CA TRP A 97 7.74 4.44 2.38
C TRP A 97 9.18 4.04 2.04
N ILE A 98 10.09 4.99 1.84
CA ILE A 98 11.53 4.72 1.69
C ILE A 98 12.07 4.04 2.96
N GLY A 99 11.71 4.55 4.14
CA GLY A 99 12.10 3.94 5.42
C GLY A 99 11.54 2.53 5.61
N VAL A 100 10.25 2.33 5.30
CA VAL A 100 9.61 1.00 5.34
C VAL A 100 10.28 0.04 4.37
N PHE A 101 10.57 0.48 3.14
CA PHE A 101 11.24 -0.34 2.14
C PHE A 101 12.67 -0.69 2.52
N ALA A 102 13.42 0.26 3.08
CA ALA A 102 14.76 0.00 3.62
C ALA A 102 14.73 -1.05 4.75
N ALA A 103 13.77 -0.93 5.68
CA ALA A 103 13.58 -1.93 6.74
C ALA A 103 13.21 -3.31 6.16
N MET A 104 12.34 -3.36 5.15
CA MET A 104 12.01 -4.60 4.43
C MET A 104 13.26 -5.23 3.80
N CYS A 105 14.09 -4.46 3.10
CA CYS A 105 15.34 -4.96 2.52
C CYS A 105 16.29 -5.55 3.58
N ILE A 106 16.40 -4.93 4.75
CA ILE A 106 17.20 -5.47 5.87
C ILE A 106 16.63 -6.81 6.33
N VAL A 107 15.31 -6.91 6.53
CA VAL A 107 14.65 -8.17 6.92
C VAL A 107 14.88 -9.27 5.88
N LEU A 108 14.81 -8.94 4.58
CA LEU A 108 15.08 -9.88 3.50
C LEU A 108 16.57 -10.30 3.46
N ALA A 109 17.51 -9.40 3.73
CA ALA A 109 18.94 -9.72 3.78
C ALA A 109 19.29 -10.67 4.95
N PHE A 110 18.58 -10.56 6.06
CA PHE A 110 18.79 -11.37 7.27
C PHE A 110 17.79 -12.52 7.42
N MET A 111 17.18 -13.01 6.33
CA MET A 111 16.27 -14.17 6.37
C MET A 111 16.82 -15.40 7.11
N PRO A 112 18.11 -15.81 6.94
CA PRO A 112 18.64 -16.98 7.63
C PRO A 112 18.70 -16.81 9.15
N ALA A 113 18.89 -15.59 9.64
CA ALA A 113 18.89 -15.28 11.07
C ALA A 113 17.48 -15.29 11.69
N LEU A 114 16.44 -15.32 10.86
CA LEU A 114 15.03 -15.30 11.25
C LEU A 114 14.33 -16.64 11.05
N ASP A 115 15.07 -17.72 10.78
CA ASP A 115 14.53 -19.05 10.41
C ASP A 115 13.46 -18.95 9.31
N PHE A 116 13.66 -18.04 8.35
CA PHE A 116 12.72 -17.75 7.25
C PHE A 116 11.34 -17.23 7.69
N ARG A 117 11.12 -16.88 8.97
CA ARG A 117 9.87 -16.27 9.50
C ARG A 117 9.77 -14.77 9.20
N HIS A 118 10.10 -14.37 7.97
CA HIS A 118 10.14 -12.97 7.55
C HIS A 118 8.76 -12.41 7.18
N ASN A 119 7.82 -13.25 6.72
CA ASN A 119 6.51 -12.80 6.25
C ASN A 119 5.68 -12.02 7.30
N PRO A 120 5.61 -12.44 8.58
CA PRO A 120 4.92 -11.67 9.63
C PRO A 120 5.55 -10.29 9.87
N ILE A 121 6.89 -10.20 9.79
CA ILE A 121 7.62 -8.93 9.95
C ILE A 121 7.32 -8.00 8.78
N MET A 122 7.30 -8.54 7.55
CA MET A 122 6.93 -7.79 6.34
C MET A 122 5.49 -7.24 6.44
N LEU A 123 4.54 -8.05 6.90
CA LEU A 123 3.15 -7.63 7.15
C LEU A 123 3.08 -6.52 8.20
N LEU A 124 3.88 -6.60 9.27
CA LEU A 124 3.92 -5.59 10.32
C LEU A 124 4.50 -4.26 9.82
N LEU A 125 5.57 -4.30 9.04
CA LEU A 125 6.14 -3.10 8.39
C LEU A 125 5.12 -2.46 7.41
N ALA A 126 4.43 -3.29 6.63
CA ALA A 126 3.34 -2.84 5.76
C ALA A 126 2.18 -2.24 6.56
N ALA A 127 1.80 -2.86 7.69
CA ALA A 127 0.75 -2.37 8.59
C ALA A 127 1.06 -0.96 9.10
N VAL A 128 2.30 -0.72 9.54
CA VAL A 128 2.77 0.61 9.97
C VAL A 128 2.68 1.61 8.81
N GLY A 129 3.18 1.22 7.63
CA GLY A 129 3.14 2.05 6.42
C GLY A 129 1.72 2.49 6.05
N VAL A 130 0.79 1.53 5.96
CA VAL A 130 -0.62 1.77 5.60
C VAL A 130 -1.36 2.53 6.69
N PHE A 131 -1.15 2.21 7.97
CA PHE A 131 -1.78 2.91 9.07
C PHE A 131 -1.35 4.37 9.13
N ALA A 132 -0.04 4.63 8.99
CA ALA A 132 0.49 5.99 8.93
C ALA A 132 -0.03 6.74 7.71
N THR A 133 -0.04 6.10 6.54
CA THR A 133 -0.62 6.66 5.31
C THR A 133 -2.07 7.08 5.54
N GLY A 134 -2.91 6.17 6.07
CA GLY A 134 -4.31 6.43 6.39
C GLY A 134 -4.51 7.58 7.39
N SER A 135 -3.61 7.72 8.36
CA SER A 135 -3.65 8.79 9.36
C SER A 135 -3.31 10.16 8.77
N ILE A 136 -2.33 10.21 7.87
CA ILE A 136 -1.91 11.43 7.19
C ILE A 136 -3.00 11.92 6.23
N ILE A 137 -3.56 11.02 5.42
CA ILE A 137 -4.65 11.36 4.48
C ILE A 137 -6.02 11.47 5.18
N ARG A 138 -6.10 11.17 6.48
CA ARG A 138 -7.30 11.18 7.33
C ARG A 138 -8.44 10.32 6.78
N VAL A 139 -8.12 9.14 6.22
CA VAL A 139 -9.11 8.16 5.74
C VAL A 139 -9.16 6.97 6.68
N LYS A 140 -10.22 6.90 7.49
CA LYS A 140 -10.43 5.83 8.49
C LYS A 140 -10.38 4.43 7.89
N MET A 141 -10.84 4.25 6.65
CA MET A 141 -10.81 2.95 5.96
C MET A 141 -9.38 2.45 5.73
N VAL A 142 -8.46 3.34 5.36
CA VAL A 142 -7.04 3.00 5.15
C VAL A 142 -6.36 2.72 6.49
N GLN A 143 -6.69 3.47 7.54
CA GLN A 143 -6.23 3.17 8.91
C GLN A 143 -6.69 1.78 9.38
N ALA A 144 -7.96 1.44 9.13
CA ALA A 144 -8.49 0.12 9.43
C ALA A 144 -7.76 -0.98 8.65
N GLY A 145 -7.41 -0.74 7.38
CA GLY A 145 -6.57 -1.64 6.58
C GLY A 145 -5.21 -1.92 7.23
N GLY A 146 -4.54 -0.88 7.74
CA GLY A 146 -3.30 -1.00 8.51
C GLY A 146 -3.47 -1.87 9.77
N MET A 147 -4.56 -1.68 10.53
CA MET A 147 -4.83 -2.51 11.70
C MET A 147 -5.12 -3.97 11.34
N ILE A 148 -5.86 -4.22 10.26
CA ILE A 148 -6.12 -5.58 9.77
C ILE A 148 -4.82 -6.30 9.43
N LEU A 149 -3.86 -5.60 8.80
CA LEU A 149 -2.54 -6.16 8.52
C LEU A 149 -1.77 -6.47 9.80
N ALA A 150 -1.84 -5.61 10.82
CA ALA A 150 -1.22 -5.86 12.10
C ALA A 150 -1.81 -7.11 12.79
N PHE A 151 -3.14 -7.28 12.77
CA PHE A 151 -3.78 -8.51 13.24
C PHE A 151 -3.36 -9.73 12.41
N GLY A 152 -3.27 -9.58 11.08
CA GLY A 152 -2.75 -10.61 10.20
C GLY A 152 -1.31 -11.01 10.52
N ALA A 153 -0.45 -10.05 10.88
CA ALA A 153 0.91 -10.30 11.31
C ALA A 153 0.96 -11.10 12.63
N ILE A 154 0.11 -10.75 13.62
CA ILE A 154 0.00 -11.51 14.88
C ILE A 154 -0.38 -12.96 14.60
N ILE A 155 -1.40 -13.19 13.76
CA ILE A 155 -1.82 -14.54 13.37
C ILE A 155 -0.67 -15.27 12.65
N ALA A 156 0.03 -14.60 11.74
CA ALA A 156 1.14 -15.19 11.01
C ALA A 156 2.33 -15.56 11.93
N PHE A 157 2.59 -14.81 13.01
CA PHE A 157 3.63 -15.18 13.99
C PHE A 157 3.33 -16.50 14.70
N LEU A 158 2.05 -16.81 14.90
CA LEU A 158 1.59 -18.02 15.58
C LEU A 158 1.56 -19.25 14.65
N LEU A 159 1.75 -19.05 13.34
CA LEU A 159 1.66 -20.11 12.33
C LEU A 159 3.04 -20.65 11.89
N PRO A 160 3.10 -21.94 11.49
CA PRO A 160 4.27 -22.52 10.82
C PRO A 160 4.61 -21.76 9.54
N VAL A 161 5.91 -21.72 9.16
CA VAL A 161 6.45 -20.92 8.04
C VAL A 161 5.61 -21.00 6.76
N ASN A 162 5.16 -22.20 6.38
CA ASN A 162 4.35 -22.39 5.18
C ASN A 162 2.97 -21.70 5.28
N ASP A 163 2.28 -21.82 6.41
CA ASP A 163 0.94 -21.26 6.61
C ASP A 163 0.98 -19.72 6.82
N GLN A 164 2.15 -19.15 7.14
CA GLN A 164 2.32 -17.70 7.24
C GLN A 164 1.97 -17.00 5.92
N TYR A 165 2.29 -17.62 4.78
CA TYR A 165 1.99 -17.06 3.46
C TYR A 165 0.49 -17.03 3.20
N LEU A 166 -0.27 -18.03 3.66
CA LEU A 166 -1.73 -18.03 3.55
C LEU A 166 -2.34 -16.89 4.37
N ALA A 167 -1.92 -16.74 5.63
CA ALA A 167 -2.37 -15.66 6.49
C ALA A 167 -2.00 -14.28 5.91
N GLY A 168 -0.80 -14.15 5.34
CA GLY A 168 -0.35 -12.93 4.67
C GLY A 168 -1.17 -12.58 3.43
N GLY A 169 -1.52 -13.57 2.60
CA GLY A 169 -2.38 -13.37 1.44
C GLY A 169 -3.77 -12.84 1.83
N ILE A 170 -4.39 -13.46 2.84
CA ILE A 170 -5.70 -13.03 3.36
C ILE A 170 -5.60 -11.63 3.96
N ALA A 171 -4.56 -11.36 4.76
CA ALA A 171 -4.34 -10.06 5.37
C ALA A 171 -4.14 -8.95 4.32
N MET A 172 -3.45 -9.23 3.22
CA MET A 172 -3.29 -8.28 2.12
C MET A 172 -4.60 -8.01 1.37
N ILE A 173 -5.42 -9.03 1.15
CA ILE A 173 -6.75 -8.83 0.55
C ILE A 173 -7.60 -7.92 1.43
N LEU A 174 -7.68 -8.21 2.73
CA LEU A 174 -8.51 -7.42 3.64
C LEU A 174 -7.91 -6.04 3.95
N GLY A 175 -6.58 -5.95 4.05
CA GLY A 175 -5.85 -4.77 4.51
C GLY A 175 -5.43 -3.78 3.42
N TYR A 176 -5.27 -4.24 2.17
CA TYR A 176 -4.92 -3.38 1.03
C TYR A 176 -6.03 -3.28 -0.02
N LEU A 177 -6.65 -4.39 -0.45
CA LEU A 177 -7.66 -4.33 -1.52
C LEU A 177 -8.91 -3.60 -1.04
N VAL A 178 -9.42 -3.94 0.14
CA VAL A 178 -10.65 -3.31 0.67
C VAL A 178 -10.52 -1.78 0.76
N PRO A 179 -9.50 -1.20 1.43
CA PRO A 179 -9.32 0.25 1.42
C PRO A 179 -8.98 0.81 0.03
N GLY A 180 -8.26 0.06 -0.80
CA GLY A 180 -7.96 0.46 -2.18
C GLY A 180 -9.21 0.64 -3.05
N TYR A 181 -10.16 -0.30 -2.98
CA TYR A 181 -11.45 -0.22 -3.68
C TYR A 181 -12.36 0.85 -3.07
N TYR A 182 -12.31 1.04 -1.76
CA TYR A 182 -13.04 2.12 -1.10
C TYR A 182 -12.59 3.50 -1.60
N LEU A 183 -11.28 3.74 -1.68
CA LEU A 183 -10.75 4.98 -2.25
C LEU A 183 -11.08 5.11 -3.74
N LYS A 184 -11.09 4.00 -4.49
CA LYS A 184 -11.49 4.01 -5.91
C LYS A 184 -12.94 4.44 -6.08
N ASN A 185 -13.83 3.99 -5.20
CA ASN A 185 -15.25 4.33 -5.29
C ASN A 185 -15.55 5.77 -4.85
N GLN A 186 -14.75 6.37 -3.97
CA GLN A 186 -14.83 7.81 -3.68
C GLN A 186 -14.41 8.70 -4.86
N LYS A 187 -13.77 8.12 -5.88
CA LYS A 187 -13.40 8.82 -7.13
C LYS A 187 -14.60 8.98 -8.08
N SER A 188 -15.63 8.13 -7.96
CA SER A 188 -16.86 8.17 -8.76
C SER A 188 -17.87 9.16 -8.18
#